data_AF-A0A924BEB2-F1
#
_entry.id   AF-A0A924BEB2-F1
#
_cell.length_a   1.000
_cell.length_b   1.000
_cell.length_c   1.000
_cell.angle_alpha   90.00
_cell.angle_beta   90.00
_cell.angle_gamma   90.00
#
_symmetry.space_group_name_H-M   'P 1'
#
loop_
_entity.id
_entity.type
_entity.pdbx_description
1 polymer ?
#
loop_
_entity_poly.entity_id
_entity_poly.type
_entity_poly.pdbx_seq_one_letter_code
_entity_poly.pdbx_strand_id
1 'polypeptide(L)'
;SGKLMGPDSKLTRPGRLAGFLTGIAAVIGNPKAILFYMGVLPGFFDLSRLNGRDTAAILAVSAAVPLAGNLGLALFLDRARSLLSSPEKVQFLNRVSGGLLILVGIAIAFT
;
A
#
# COMPACT_ATOMS: atom_id res chain seq x y z
N SER A 1 -24.79 -33.78 -21.08
CA SER A 1 -25.40 -32.59 -20.44
C SER A 1 -24.38 -32.00 -19.46
N GLY A 2 -23.45 -31.19 -19.96
CA GLY A 2 -22.38 -30.59 -19.16
C GLY A 2 -22.84 -29.22 -18.64
N LYS A 3 -23.14 -29.15 -17.34
CA LYS A 3 -23.44 -27.86 -16.68
C LYS A 3 -22.19 -27.01 -16.66
N LEU A 4 -22.23 -25.92 -17.42
CA LEU A 4 -21.28 -24.82 -17.36
C LEU A 4 -21.26 -24.27 -15.93
N MET A 5 -20.11 -24.37 -15.28
CA MET A 5 -19.80 -23.66 -14.05
C MET A 5 -19.91 -22.16 -14.35
N GLY A 6 -21.00 -21.54 -13.88
CA GLY A 6 -21.13 -20.09 -13.90
C GLY A 6 -19.99 -19.47 -13.10
N PRO A 7 -19.50 -18.28 -13.49
CA PRO A 7 -18.42 -17.62 -12.78
C PRO A 7 -18.79 -17.49 -11.30
N ASP A 8 -17.97 -18.10 -10.44
CA ASP A 8 -18.05 -18.03 -8.98
C ASP A 8 -17.86 -16.58 -8.51
N SER A 9 -18.92 -15.79 -8.68
CA SER A 9 -19.07 -14.43 -8.19
C SER A 9 -19.39 -14.42 -6.69
N LYS A 10 -18.85 -15.39 -5.94
CA LYS A 10 -18.95 -15.52 -4.48
C LYS A 10 -17.62 -15.24 -3.77
N LEU A 11 -16.52 -15.11 -4.49
CA LEU A 11 -15.21 -14.77 -3.91
C LEU A 11 -14.96 -13.26 -3.76
N THR A 12 -15.83 -12.40 -4.27
CA THR A 12 -15.77 -10.94 -4.07
C THR A 12 -16.54 -10.43 -2.85
N ARG A 13 -17.05 -11.34 -2.00
CA ARG A 13 -17.77 -11.01 -0.76
C ARG A 13 -17.12 -11.46 0.57
N PRO A 14 -15.79 -11.54 0.77
CA PRO A 14 -15.25 -11.23 2.09
C PRO A 14 -15.28 -9.70 2.21
N GLY A 15 -16.46 -9.21 2.61
CA GLY A 15 -16.83 -7.81 2.55
C GLY A 15 -15.83 -6.92 3.29
N ARG A 16 -15.60 -5.73 2.73
CA ARG A 16 -14.87 -4.55 3.26
C ARG A 16 -14.21 -4.64 4.65
N LEU A 17 -14.92 -5.13 5.67
CA LEU A 17 -14.41 -5.48 6.99
C LEU A 17 -13.18 -6.42 6.96
N ALA A 18 -13.20 -7.50 6.17
CA ALA A 18 -12.08 -8.43 6.06
C ALA A 18 -10.83 -7.72 5.51
N GLY A 19 -10.98 -6.96 4.43
CA GLY A 19 -9.89 -6.15 3.88
C GLY A 19 -9.40 -5.05 4.84
N PHE A 20 -10.30 -4.45 5.61
CA PHE A 20 -9.96 -3.47 6.64
C PHE A 20 -9.16 -4.09 7.79
N LEU A 21 -9.60 -5.25 8.29
CA LEU A 21 -8.89 -6.01 9.33
C LEU A 21 -7.53 -6.51 8.83
N THR A 22 -7.43 -6.94 7.57
CA THR A 22 -6.15 -7.27 6.94
C THR A 22 -5.22 -6.05 6.89
N GLY A 23 -5.75 -4.87 6.55
CA GLY A 23 -4.99 -3.62 6.58
C GLY A 23 -4.48 -3.27 7.98
N ILE A 24 -5.33 -3.37 9.00
CA ILE A 24 -4.94 -3.17 10.41
C ILE A 24 -3.85 -4.17 10.81
N ALA A 25 -4.05 -5.45 10.52
CA ALA A 25 -3.10 -6.50 10.85
C ALA A 25 -1.74 -6.28 10.16
N ALA A 26 -1.73 -5.78 8.92
CA ALA A 26 -0.50 -5.47 8.19
C ALA A 26 0.27 -4.29 8.81
N VAL A 27 -0.43 -3.26 9.31
CA VAL A 27 0.21 -2.11 9.97
C VAL A 27 0.75 -2.49 11.35
N ILE A 28 -0.06 -3.19 12.16
CA ILE A 28 0.34 -3.64 13.50
C ILE A 28 1.46 -4.68 13.41
N GLY A 29 1.38 -5.59 12.43
CA GLY A 29 2.37 -6.63 12.19
C GLY A 29 3.69 -6.13 11.60
N ASN A 30 3.82 -4.83 11.31
CA ASN A 30 5.05 -4.23 10.79
C ASN A 30 5.90 -3.62 11.92
N PRO A 31 6.84 -4.39 12.51
CA PRO A 31 7.66 -3.89 13.62
C PRO A 31 8.52 -2.68 13.22
N LYS A 32 8.83 -2.51 11.93
CA LYS A 32 9.65 -1.39 11.44
C LYS A 32 8.95 -0.05 11.63
N ALA A 33 7.63 0.02 11.44
CA ALA A 33 6.85 1.24 11.64
C ALA A 33 6.82 1.64 13.12
N ILE A 34 6.62 0.66 14.01
CA ILE A 34 6.61 0.86 15.47
C ILE A 34 7.98 1.37 15.94
N LEU A 35 9.06 0.69 15.54
CA LEU A 35 10.42 1.08 15.88
C LEU A 35 10.79 2.47 15.33
N PHE A 36 10.33 2.80 14.12
CA PHE A 36 10.51 4.14 13.54
C PHE A 36 9.84 5.20 14.41
N TYR A 37 8.56 5.05 14.76
CA TYR A 37 7.87 6.02 15.62
C TYR A 37 8.45 6.08 17.03
N MET A 38 8.83 4.95 17.64
CA MET A 38 9.47 4.94 18.96
C MET A 38 10.80 5.71 19.00
N GLY A 39 11.60 5.65 17.93
CA GLY A 39 12.86 6.39 17.84
C GLY A 39 12.70 7.86 17.44
N VAL A 40 11.73 8.16 16.58
CA VAL A 40 11.52 9.49 15.99
C VAL A 40 10.70 10.39 16.93
N LEU A 41 9.62 9.88 17.53
CA LEU A 41 8.67 10.68 18.31
C LEU A 41 9.31 11.53 19.43
N PRO A 42 10.24 11.00 20.28
CA PRO A 42 10.86 11.80 21.34
C PRO A 42 11.85 12.86 20.81
N GLY A 43 12.30 12.76 19.56
CA GLY A 43 13.19 13.75 18.94
C GLY A 43 12.49 14.94 18.28
N PHE A 44 11.21 14.77 17.91
CA PHE A 44 10.44 15.82 17.23
C PHE A 44 9.51 16.59 18.18
N PHE A 45 9.14 15.99 19.32
CA PHE A 45 8.17 16.55 20.24
C PHE A 45 8.64 16.47 21.69
N ASP A 46 8.74 17.63 22.35
CA ASP A 46 8.94 17.70 23.79
C ASP A 46 7.61 17.37 24.49
N LEU A 47 7.40 16.07 24.74
CA LEU A 47 6.18 15.50 25.33
C LEU A 47 5.82 16.12 26.69
N SER A 48 6.76 16.83 27.34
CA SER A 48 6.57 17.53 28.60
C SER A 48 5.85 18.89 28.49
N ARG A 49 5.74 19.47 27.29
CA ARG A 49 5.03 20.76 27.06
C ARG A 49 3.81 20.65 26.15
N LEU A 50 3.51 19.47 25.65
CA LEU A 50 2.41 19.24 24.73
C LEU A 50 1.07 19.24 25.48
N ASN A 51 0.15 20.08 25.03
CA ASN A 51 -1.22 20.07 25.51
C ASN A 51 -1.99 18.91 24.82
N GLY A 52 -3.00 18.33 25.47
CA GLY A 52 -3.72 17.17 24.91
C GLY A 52 -4.34 17.43 23.52
N ARG A 53 -4.60 18.70 23.19
CA ARG A 53 -5.05 19.13 21.87
C ARG A 53 -3.98 19.04 20.78
N ASP A 54 -2.73 19.35 21.11
CA ASP A 54 -1.61 19.30 20.16
C ASP A 54 -1.30 17.85 19.80
N THR A 55 -1.30 16.96 20.80
CA THR A 55 -1.17 15.52 20.59
C THR A 55 -2.27 14.97 19.69
N ALA A 56 -3.53 15.40 19.91
CA ALA A 56 -4.65 14.98 19.06
C ALA A 56 -4.49 15.48 17.62
N ALA A 57 -4.02 16.71 17.42
CA ALA A 57 -3.76 17.26 16.08
C ALA A 57 -2.64 16.50 15.35
N ILE A 58 -1.54 16.19 16.05
CA ILE A 58 -0.41 15.42 15.49
C ILE A 58 -0.88 14.02 15.06
N LEU A 59 -1.65 13.32 15.90
CA LEU A 59 -2.22 12.02 15.56
C LEU A 59 -3.15 12.11 14.35
N ALA A 60 -4.03 13.11 14.32
CA ALA A 60 -4.98 13.30 13.23
C ALA A 60 -4.26 13.52 11.89
N VAL A 61 -3.27 14.41 11.85
CA VAL A 61 -2.48 14.67 10.63
C VAL A 61 -1.66 13.43 10.22
N SER A 62 -1.04 12.75 11.18
CA SER A 62 -0.26 11.53 10.93
C SER A 62 -1.11 10.38 10.39
N ALA A 63 -2.39 10.31 10.73
CA ALA A 63 -3.33 9.36 10.14
C ALA A 63 -3.88 9.85 8.79
N ALA A 64 -4.17 11.15 8.66
CA ALA A 64 -4.79 11.72 7.47
C ALA A 64 -3.86 11.73 6.26
N VAL A 65 -2.57 12.04 6.43
CA VAL A 65 -1.61 12.14 5.32
C VAL A 65 -1.42 10.79 4.61
N PRO A 66 -1.12 9.67 5.30
CA PRO A 66 -1.02 8.36 4.64
C PRO A 66 -2.36 7.91 4.05
N LEU A 67 -3.47 8.20 4.71
CA LEU A 67 -4.80 7.86 4.20
C LEU A 67 -5.08 8.59 2.88
N ALA A 68 -4.87 9.91 2.83
CA ALA A 68 -5.05 10.70 1.62
C ALA A 68 -4.10 10.27 0.50
N GLY A 69 -2.83 9.99 0.82
CA GLY A 69 -1.86 9.46 -0.13
C GLY A 69 -2.29 8.11 -0.72
N ASN A 70 -2.71 7.18 0.14
CA ASN A 70 -3.18 5.86 -0.30
C ASN A 70 -4.47 5.95 -1.13
N LEU A 71 -5.41 6.83 -0.76
CA LEU A 71 -6.62 7.08 -1.56
C LEU A 71 -6.29 7.72 -2.91
N GLY A 72 -5.38 8.70 -2.93
CA GLY A 72 -4.90 9.31 -4.17
C GLY A 72 -4.25 8.28 -5.09
N LEU A 73 -3.39 7.42 -4.54
CA LEU A 73 -2.78 6.31 -5.27
C LEU A 73 -3.84 5.31 -5.74
N ALA A 74 -4.84 4.98 -4.91
CA ALA A 74 -5.92 4.07 -5.28
C ALA A 74 -6.78 4.61 -6.42
N LEU A 75 -7.09 5.91 -6.42
CA LEU A 75 -7.81 6.58 -7.52
C LEU A 75 -6.98 6.60 -8.81
N PHE A 76 -5.67 6.88 -8.69
CA PHE A 76 -4.76 6.84 -9.82
C PHE A 76 -4.60 5.40 -10.36
N LEU A 77 -4.54 4.43 -9.45
CA LEU A 77 -4.51 3.01 -9.77
C LEU A 77 -5.79 2.55 -10.43
N ASP A 78 -6.96 3.05 -10.06
CA ASP A 78 -8.22 2.69 -10.73
C ASP A 78 -8.19 3.14 -12.20
N ARG A 79 -7.70 4.35 -12.46
CA ARG A 79 -7.47 4.87 -13.81
C ARG A 79 -6.39 4.09 -14.55
N ALA A 80 -5.28 3.77 -13.88
CA ALA A 80 -4.21 2.96 -14.44
C ALA A 80 -4.67 1.52 -14.70
N ARG A 81 -5.55 0.97 -13.87
CA ARG A 81 -6.11 -0.38 -14.00
C ARG A 81 -7.05 -0.45 -15.19
N SER A 82 -7.82 0.61 -15.47
CA SER A 82 -8.53 0.76 -16.74
C SER A 82 -7.59 0.71 -17.95
N LEU A 83 -6.41 1.35 -17.87
CA LEU A 83 -5.39 1.31 -18.93
C LEU A 83 -4.62 -0.02 -19.02
N LEU A 84 -4.43 -0.69 -17.88
CA LEU A 84 -3.75 -1.98 -17.69
C LEU A 84 -4.72 -3.17 -17.76
N SER A 85 -6.00 -2.92 -18.06
CA SER A 85 -7.00 -3.98 -18.28
C SER A 85 -6.74 -4.75 -19.58
N SER A 86 -5.94 -4.18 -20.50
CA SER A 86 -5.50 -4.87 -21.70
C SER A 86 -4.34 -5.83 -21.35
N PRO A 87 -4.54 -7.16 -21.40
CA PRO A 87 -3.49 -8.14 -21.04
C PRO A 87 -2.21 -7.99 -21.87
N GLU A 88 -2.30 -7.48 -23.09
CA GLU A 88 -1.16 -7.18 -23.96
C GLU A 88 -0.25 -6.09 -23.40
N LYS A 89 -0.82 -5.02 -22.81
CA LYS A 89 -0.04 -3.91 -22.22
C LYS A 89 0.68 -4.32 -20.94
N VAL A 90 0.04 -5.18 -20.14
CA VAL A 90 0.65 -5.74 -18.93
C VAL A 90 1.82 -6.66 -19.29
N GLN A 91 1.68 -7.50 -20.31
CA GLN A 91 2.78 -8.36 -20.77
C GLN A 91 3.96 -7.56 -21.32
N PHE A 92 3.70 -6.49 -22.08
CA PHE A 92 4.75 -5.58 -22.55
C PHE A 92 5.48 -4.91 -21.37
N LEU A 93 4.73 -4.36 -20.41
CA LEU A 93 5.29 -3.70 -19.23
C LEU A 93 6.15 -4.68 -18.40
N ASN A 94 5.71 -5.93 -18.24
CA ASN A 94 6.46 -6.96 -17.53
C ASN A 94 7.74 -7.36 -18.27
N ARG A 95 7.73 -7.44 -19.60
CA ARG A 95 8.95 -7.71 -20.37
C ARG A 95 9.96 -6.57 -20.27
N VAL A 96 9.51 -5.32 -20.36
CA VAL A 96 10.38 -4.14 -20.22
C VAL A 96 10.96 -4.08 -18.81
N SER A 97 10.12 -4.22 -17.78
CA SER A 97 10.56 -4.20 -16.38
C SER A 97 11.54 -5.33 -16.08
N GLY A 98 11.26 -6.55 -16.58
CA GLY A 98 12.16 -7.69 -16.45
C GLY A 98 13.50 -7.46 -17.13
N GLY A 99 13.51 -6.92 -18.35
CA GLY A 99 14.75 -6.54 -19.05
C GLY A 99 15.55 -5.50 -18.27
N LEU A 100 14.89 -4.48 -17.73
CA LEU A 100 15.53 -3.45 -16.91
C LEU A 100 16.17 -4.03 -15.64
N LEU A 101 15.46 -4.93 -14.95
CA LEU A 101 15.96 -5.58 -13.73
C LEU A 101 17.19 -6.45 -14.00
N ILE A 102 17.20 -7.19 -15.12
CA ILE A 102 18.39 -7.95 -15.54
C ILE A 102 19.55 -7.00 -15.78
N LEU A 103 19.30 -5.88 -16.48
CA LEU A 103 20.32 -4.89 -16.81
C LEU A 103 20.90 -4.23 -15.55
N VAL A 104 20.04 -3.87 -14.58
CA VAL A 104 20.47 -3.36 -13.27
C VAL A 104 21.26 -4.42 -12.50
N GLY A 105 20.80 -5.67 -12.48
CA GLY A 105 21.52 -6.77 -11.82
C GLY A 105 22.91 -7.00 -12.40
N ILE A 106 23.03 -6.92 -13.73
CA ILE A 106 24.32 -6.94 -14.43
C ILE A 106 25.17 -5.74 -14.02
N ALA A 107 24.61 -4.52 -14.05
CA ALA A 107 25.35 -3.32 -13.67
C ALA A 107 25.91 -3.39 -12.25
N ILE A 108 25.14 -3.89 -11.28
CA ILE A 108 25.59 -4.11 -9.90
C ILE A 108 26.66 -5.19 -9.84
N ALA A 109 26.54 -6.28 -10.61
CA ALA A 109 27.57 -7.32 -10.62
C ALA A 109 28.92 -6.84 -11.20
N PHE A 110 28.89 -5.81 -12.04
CA PHE A 110 30.07 -5.21 -12.67
C PHE A 110 30.50 -3.86 -12.06
N THR A 111 29.86 -3.41 -10.97
CA THR A 111 30.24 -2.20 -10.20
C THR A 111 30.71 -2.59 -8.81
#